data_AF-A0A535RWV9-F1
#
_entry.id   AF-A0A535RWV9-F1
#
_cell.length_a   1.000
_cell.length_b   1.000
_cell.length_c   1.000
_cell.angle_alpha   90.00
_cell.angle_beta   90.00
_cell.angle_gamma   90.00
#
_symmetry.space_group_name_H-M   'P 1'
#
loop_
_entity.id
_entity.type
_entity.pdbx_description
1 polymer ?
#
loop_
_entity_poly.entity_id
_entity_poly.type
_entity_poly.pdbx_seq_one_letter_code
_entity_poly.pdbx_strand_id
1 'polypeptide(L)'
;MAKKLAISMPEAIFKEMERSRKRRGKDRSAWLQEAIGERLRREKREADIAAYVRSYEEEPVTPEERTIVRAGLNLIPQDHDEWPEAPR
;
A
#
# COMPACT_ATOMS: atom_id res chain seq x y z
N MET A 1 -8.72 20.93 -9.08
CA MET A 1 -8.00 21.52 -10.24
C MET A 1 -6.74 20.71 -10.52
N ALA A 2 -6.42 20.43 -11.78
CA ALA A 2 -5.18 19.73 -12.15
C ALA A 2 -3.98 20.70 -12.19
N LYS A 3 -2.82 20.28 -11.69
CA LYS A 3 -1.55 21.03 -11.76
C LYS A 3 -0.72 20.49 -12.93
N LYS A 4 -0.06 21.37 -13.66
CA LYS A 4 0.85 21.01 -14.77
C LYS A 4 2.29 21.01 -14.28
N LEU A 5 3.08 20.07 -14.78
CA LEU A 5 4.50 19.93 -14.46
C LEU A 5 5.28 19.67 -15.74
N ALA A 6 6.34 20.43 -15.98
CA ALA A 6 7.33 20.14 -17.00
C ALA A 6 8.49 19.38 -16.32
N ILE A 7 8.91 18.26 -16.91
CA ILE A 7 9.98 17.41 -16.35
C ILE A 7 11.03 17.11 -17.42
N SER A 8 12.28 17.07 -16.99
CA SER A 8 13.39 16.50 -17.76
C SER A 8 13.78 15.15 -17.16
N MET A 9 14.19 14.20 -17.99
CA MET A 9 14.63 12.89 -17.52
C MET A 9 15.69 12.29 -18.45
N PRO A 10 16.51 11.35 -17.97
CA PRO A 10 17.47 10.64 -18.80
C PRO A 10 16.81 9.96 -20.00
N GLU A 11 17.45 10.02 -21.17
CA GLU A 11 16.90 9.50 -22.42
C GLU A 11 16.57 8.00 -22.34
N ALA A 12 17.41 7.21 -21.65
CA ALA A 12 17.19 5.79 -21.44
C ALA A 12 15.85 5.52 -20.73
N ILE A 13 15.58 6.27 -19.66
CA ILE A 13 14.33 6.18 -18.89
C ILE A 13 13.14 6.58 -19.75
N PHE A 14 13.27 7.68 -20.52
CA PHE A 14 12.20 8.12 -21.42
C PHE A 14 11.86 7.06 -22.48
N LYS A 15 12.87 6.41 -23.07
CA LYS A 15 12.68 5.33 -24.05
C LYS A 15 11.98 4.12 -23.43
N GLU A 16 12.35 3.75 -22.22
CA GLU A 16 11.72 2.64 -21.50
C GLU A 16 10.26 2.94 -21.15
N MET A 17 10.00 4.15 -20.65
CA MET A 17 8.65 4.67 -20.41
C MET A 17 7.80 4.57 -21.68
N GLU A 18 8.26 5.08 -22.82
CA GLU A 18 7.50 5.05 -24.08
C GLU A 18 7.21 3.62 -24.55
N ARG A 19 8.15 2.68 -24.39
CA ARG A 19 7.91 1.26 -24.70
C ARG A 19 6.85 0.66 -23.77
N SER A 20 6.99 0.87 -22.47
CA SER A 20 6.06 0.37 -21.45
C SER A 20 4.65 0.89 -21.68
N ARG A 21 4.53 2.20 -21.88
CA ARG A 21 3.27 2.89 -22.15
C ARG A 21 2.57 2.36 -23.39
N LYS A 22 3.30 2.24 -24.52
CA LYS A 22 2.73 1.74 -25.78
C LYS A 22 2.22 0.31 -25.64
N ARG A 23 2.97 -0.57 -24.97
CA ARG A 23 2.53 -1.95 -24.68
C ARG A 23 1.23 -2.00 -23.85
N ARG A 24 1.03 -1.02 -22.97
CA ARG A 24 -0.16 -0.90 -22.10
C ARG A 24 -1.29 -0.06 -22.70
N GLY A 25 -1.12 0.51 -23.90
CA GLY A 25 -2.14 1.34 -24.55
C GLY A 25 -2.50 2.65 -23.81
N LYS A 26 -1.66 3.13 -22.88
CA LYS A 26 -1.95 4.32 -22.04
C LYS A 26 -1.39 5.58 -22.66
N ASP A 27 -1.92 6.77 -22.39
CA ASP A 27 -1.27 8.06 -22.73
C ASP A 27 -0.11 8.41 -21.78
N ARG A 28 0.75 9.39 -22.14
CA ARG A 28 1.98 9.72 -21.37
C ARG A 28 1.65 10.17 -19.96
N SER A 29 0.66 11.05 -19.84
CA SER A 29 0.19 11.54 -18.54
C SER A 29 -0.39 10.42 -17.69
N ALA A 30 -1.23 9.56 -18.25
CA ALA A 30 -1.87 8.46 -17.55
C ALA A 30 -0.84 7.46 -17.02
N TRP A 31 0.14 7.09 -17.86
CA TRP A 31 1.23 6.19 -17.43
C TRP A 31 2.05 6.80 -16.30
N LEU A 32 2.41 8.09 -16.41
CA LEU A 32 3.22 8.77 -15.40
C LEU A 32 2.45 8.97 -14.09
N GLN A 33 1.17 9.34 -14.16
CA GLN A 33 0.31 9.49 -12.98
C GLN A 33 0.11 8.16 -12.26
N GLU A 34 -0.08 7.06 -13.00
CA GLU A 34 -0.13 5.72 -12.43
C GLU A 34 1.17 5.36 -11.72
N ALA A 35 2.32 5.52 -12.40
CA ALA A 35 3.63 5.19 -11.84
C ALA A 35 3.94 6.00 -10.57
N ILE A 36 3.64 7.31 -10.56
CA ILE A 36 3.78 8.16 -9.37
C ILE A 36 2.84 7.69 -8.26
N GLY A 37 1.57 7.40 -8.59
CA GLY A 37 0.59 6.93 -7.62
C GLY A 37 0.98 5.59 -6.99
N GLU A 38 1.47 4.63 -7.78
CA GLU A 38 1.97 3.35 -7.28
C GLU A 38 3.16 3.53 -6.34
N ARG A 39 4.11 4.39 -6.70
CA ARG A 39 5.26 4.70 -5.83
C ARG A 39 4.81 5.30 -4.50
N LEU A 40 3.94 6.32 -4.52
CA LEU A 40 3.47 6.97 -3.29
C LEU A 40 2.66 6.02 -2.41
N ARG A 41 1.85 5.14 -3.00
CA ARG A 41 1.13 4.11 -2.24
C ARG A 41 2.08 3.12 -1.56
N ARG A 42 3.17 2.73 -2.24
CA ARG A 42 4.18 1.85 -1.67
C ARG A 42 4.91 2.51 -0.51
N GLU A 43 5.38 3.76 -0.69
CA GLU A 43 6.05 4.53 0.36
C GLU A 43 5.14 4.71 1.59
N LYS A 44 3.85 5.03 1.37
CA LYS A 44 2.87 5.11 2.46
C LYS A 44 2.70 3.78 3.18
N ARG A 45 2.53 2.68 2.43
CA ARG A 45 2.36 1.34 3.03
C ARG A 45 3.57 0.95 3.88
N GLU A 46 4.78 1.21 3.40
CA GLU A 46 6.01 0.95 4.14
C GLU A 46 6.07 1.77 5.43
N ALA A 47 5.69 3.05 5.39
CA ALA A 47 5.60 3.90 6.57
C ALA A 47 4.54 3.43 7.57
N ASP A 48 3.35 3.04 7.09
CA ASP A 48 2.26 2.55 7.92
C ASP A 48 2.65 1.24 8.63
N ILE A 49 3.32 0.32 7.93
CA ILE A 49 3.86 -0.92 8.51
C ILE A 49 4.91 -0.59 9.57
N ALA A 50 5.85 0.32 9.27
CA ALA A 50 6.90 0.69 10.22
C ALA A 50 6.33 1.34 11.50
N ALA A 51 5.30 2.19 11.35
CA ALA A 51 4.60 2.78 12.48
C ALA A 51 3.85 1.73 13.32
N TYR A 52 3.18 0.80 12.64
CA TYR A 52 2.49 -0.32 13.30
C TYR A 52 3.44 -1.24 14.09
N VAL A 53 4.61 -1.57 13.52
CA VAL A 53 5.61 -2.38 14.24
C VAL A 53 6.16 -1.60 15.45
N ARG A 54 6.51 -0.33 15.25
CA ARG A 54 7.06 0.53 16.31
C ARG A 54 6.13 0.66 17.50
N SER A 55 4.81 0.73 17.28
CA SER A 55 3.88 0.83 18.42
C SER A 55 3.94 -0.38 19.35
N TYR A 56 4.25 -1.59 18.85
CA TYR A 56 4.44 -2.75 19.72
C TYR A 56 5.78 -2.76 20.46
N GLU A 57 6.79 -2.04 19.94
CA GLU A 57 8.07 -1.86 20.62
C GLU A 57 7.95 -0.81 21.73
N GLU A 58 7.23 0.28 21.47
CA GLU A 58 7.00 1.38 22.41
C GLU A 58 5.99 0.99 23.51
N GLU A 59 4.91 0.32 23.14
CA GLU A 59 3.85 -0.14 24.04
C GLU A 59 3.66 -1.66 23.87
N PRO A 60 4.55 -2.47 24.49
CA PRO A 60 4.45 -3.91 24.39
C PRO A 60 3.18 -4.39 25.11
N VAL A 61 2.46 -5.30 24.45
CA VAL A 61 1.26 -5.92 25.03
C VAL A 61 1.60 -6.54 26.39
N THR A 62 0.78 -6.25 27.39
CA THR A 62 0.96 -6.78 28.74
C THR A 62 0.56 -8.27 28.83
N PRO A 63 1.05 -9.01 29.84
CA PRO A 63 0.59 -10.38 30.10
C PRO A 63 -0.93 -10.50 30.28
N GLU A 64 -1.55 -9.52 30.94
CA GLU A 64 -2.99 -9.46 31.19
C GLU A 64 -3.76 -9.29 29.88
N GLU A 65 -3.36 -8.34 29.04
CA GLU A 65 -3.97 -8.13 27.71
C GLU A 65 -3.82 -9.35 26.81
N ARG A 66 -2.66 -10.02 26.82
CA ARG A 66 -2.46 -11.28 26.09
C ARG A 66 -3.43 -12.37 26.55
N THR A 67 -3.69 -12.44 27.85
CA THR A 67 -4.62 -13.42 28.43
C THR A 67 -6.05 -13.13 27.99
N ILE A 68 -6.47 -11.87 27.99
CA ILE A 68 -7.79 -11.43 27.53
C ILE A 68 -7.97 -11.74 26.03
N VAL A 69 -7.01 -11.39 25.20
CA VAL A 69 -7.05 -11.67 23.74
C VAL A 69 -7.12 -13.18 23.49
N ARG A 70 -6.31 -13.98 24.18
CA ARG A 70 -6.31 -15.44 24.04
C ARG A 70 -7.63 -16.07 24.48
N ALA A 71 -8.22 -15.59 25.58
CA ALA A 71 -9.53 -16.04 26.02
C ALA A 71 -10.63 -15.66 25.01
N GLY A 72 -10.55 -14.45 24.44
CA GLY A 72 -11.47 -13.98 23.40
C GLY A 72 -11.40 -14.80 22.11
N LEU A 73 -10.20 -15.17 21.65
CA LEU A 73 -10.02 -16.01 20.46
C LEU A 73 -10.70 -17.39 20.59
N ASN A 74 -10.75 -17.95 21.80
CA ASN A 74 -11.45 -19.22 22.05
C ASN A 74 -12.98 -19.11 22.05
N LEU A 75 -13.51 -17.88 22.12
CA LEU A 75 -14.95 -17.59 22.11
C LEU A 75 -15.44 -17.17 20.72
N ILE A 76 -14.53 -16.83 19.81
CA ILE A 76 -14.87 -16.52 18.42
C ILE A 76 -15.03 -17.84 17.67
N PRO A 77 -16.20 -18.10 17.05
CA PRO A 77 -16.41 -19.25 16.17
C PRO A 77 -15.34 -19.28 15.07
N GLN A 78 -14.61 -20.39 14.95
CA GLN A 78 -13.47 -20.53 14.03
C GLN A 78 -13.91 -20.81 12.57
N ASP A 79 -15.21 -20.82 12.30
CA ASP A 79 -15.87 -21.15 11.03
C ASP A 79 -16.03 -19.94 10.07
N HIS A 80 -15.38 -18.82 10.35
CA HIS A 80 -15.32 -17.68 9.43
C HIS A 80 -14.18 -17.83 8.40
N ASP A 81 -14.34 -18.77 7.46
CA ASP A 81 -13.47 -18.87 6.27
C ASP A 81 -13.75 -17.76 5.22
N GLU A 82 -14.80 -16.97 5.38
CA GLU A 82 -15.13 -15.87 4.47
C GLU A 82 -14.84 -14.51 5.12
N TRP A 83 -13.67 -13.96 4.80
CA TRP A 83 -13.46 -12.51 4.92
C TRP A 83 -14.50 -11.81 4.03
N PRO A 84 -15.30 -10.86 4.56
CA PRO A 84 -16.28 -10.16 3.74
C PRO A 84 -15.57 -9.46 2.57
N GLU A 85 -16.08 -9.63 1.35
CA GLU A 85 -15.56 -8.93 0.18
C GLU A 85 -15.51 -7.42 0.48
N ALA A 86 -14.36 -6.79 0.22
CA ALA A 86 -14.21 -5.36 0.41
C ALA A 86 -15.30 -4.63 -0.40
N PRO A 87 -15.98 -3.62 0.18
CA PRO A 87 -17.05 -2.91 -0.50
C PRO A 87 -16.54 -2.34 -1.83
N ARG A 88 -17.27 -2.63 -2.92
CA ARG A 88 -16.96 -2.19 -4.29
C ARG A 88 -17.15 -0.69 -4.48
#